data_AF-A0A9P7CVB6-F1
#
_entry.id   AF-A0A9P7CVB6-F1
#
_cell.length_a   1.000
_cell.length_b   1.000
_cell.length_c   1.000
_cell.angle_alpha   90.00
_cell.angle_beta   90.00
_cell.angle_gamma   90.00
#
_symmetry.space_group_name_H-M   'P 1'
#
loop_
_entity.id
_entity.type
_entity.pdbx_description
1 polymer ?
#
loop_
_entity_poly.entity_id
_entity_poly.type
_entity_poly.pdbx_seq_one_letter_code
_entity_poly.pdbx_strand_id
1 'polypeptide(L)'
;WSKPGHQEATIKFFKLCQVYEEITRLNVEVHCLRTAIHDEDHHMLTIIQKLQVSDPHLGCELQHQHHSCAAINAMHCYHLDRIESLTGFSG
;
A
#
# COMPACT_ATOMS: atom_id res chain seq x y z
N TRP A 1 2.63 -34.47 24.15
CA TRP A 1 2.99 -34.10 22.77
C TRP A 1 2.23 -34.87 21.67
N SER A 2 1.71 -36.08 21.93
CA SER A 2 0.96 -36.89 20.92
C SER A 2 -0.56 -36.95 21.12
N LYS A 3 -1.16 -36.04 21.89
CA LYS A 3 -2.63 -35.98 22.04
C LYS A 3 -3.19 -35.01 21.00
N PRO A 4 -4.09 -35.45 20.10
CA PRO A 4 -4.63 -34.61 19.03
C PRO A 4 -5.20 -33.28 19.53
N GLY A 5 -5.95 -33.29 20.64
CA GLY A 5 -6.52 -32.06 21.22
C GLY A 5 -5.48 -31.02 21.67
N HIS A 6 -4.31 -31.46 22.15
CA HIS A 6 -3.23 -30.51 22.48
C HIS A 6 -2.54 -29.97 21.23
N GLN A 7 -2.41 -30.77 20.17
CA GLN A 7 -1.84 -30.30 18.90
C GLN A 7 -2.76 -29.26 18.23
N GLU A 8 -4.07 -29.51 18.21
CA GLU A 8 -5.06 -28.57 17.67
C GLU A 8 -5.08 -27.25 18.45
N ALA A 9 -5.03 -27.30 19.78
CA ALA A 9 -4.97 -26.10 20.62
C ALA A 9 -3.70 -25.28 20.33
N THR A 10 -2.54 -25.95 20.22
CA THR A 10 -1.27 -25.30 19.89
C THR A 10 -1.29 -24.66 18.50
N ILE A 11 -1.86 -25.34 17.49
CA ILE A 11 -1.99 -24.77 16.13
C ILE A 11 -2.87 -23.52 16.16
N LYS A 12 -4.02 -23.56 16.87
CA LYS A 12 -4.91 -22.39 17.00
C LYS A 12 -4.21 -21.23 17.70
N PHE A 13 -3.44 -21.52 18.76
CA PHE A 13 -2.66 -20.52 19.47
C PHE A 13 -1.62 -19.84 18.57
N PHE A 14 -0.81 -20.59 17.83
CA PHE A 14 0.18 -20.01 16.93
C PHE A 14 -0.44 -19.22 15.77
N LYS A 15 -1.56 -19.69 15.22
CA LYS A 15 -2.32 -18.92 14.23
C LYS A 15 -2.79 -17.58 14.79
N LEU A 16 -3.25 -17.56 16.04
CA LEU A 16 -3.66 -16.33 16.70
C LEU A 16 -2.47 -15.37 16.91
N CYS A 17 -1.32 -15.87 17.37
CA CYS A 17 -0.10 -15.07 17.48
C CYS A 17 0.31 -14.46 16.14
N GLN A 18 0.31 -15.28 15.09
CA GLN A 18 0.64 -14.83 13.74
C GLN A 18 -0.33 -13.74 13.25
N VAL A 19 -1.63 -13.87 13.53
CA VAL A 19 -2.60 -12.81 13.16
C VAL A 19 -2.26 -11.48 13.82
N TYR A 20 -1.85 -11.46 15.09
CA TYR A 20 -1.46 -10.21 15.75
C TYR A 20 -0.18 -9.60 15.19
N GLU A 21 0.81 -10.43 14.86
CA GLU A 21 2.05 -10.00 14.19
C GLU A 21 1.75 -9.41 12.81
N GLU A 22 0.91 -10.10 12.03
CA GLU A 22 0.49 -9.70 10.69
C GLU A 22 -0.29 -8.38 10.70
N ILE A 23 -1.20 -8.18 11.66
CA ILE A 23 -1.90 -6.89 11.84
C ILE A 23 -0.89 -5.76 12.07
N THR A 24 0.08 -5.98 12.96
CA THR A 24 1.11 -4.98 13.27
C THR A 24 2.00 -4.66 12.06
N ARG A 25 2.35 -5.68 11.26
CA ARG A 25 3.11 -5.48 10.03
C ARG A 25 2.31 -4.73 8.97
N LEU A 26 1.05 -5.12 8.77
CA LEU A 26 0.16 -4.54 7.75
C LEU A 26 -0.03 -3.03 7.98
N ASN A 27 -0.18 -2.61 9.23
CA ASN A 27 -0.23 -1.21 9.63
C ASN A 27 0.96 -0.38 9.09
N VAL A 28 2.18 -0.90 9.26
CA VAL A 28 3.40 -0.27 8.72
C VAL A 28 3.38 -0.26 7.20
N GLU A 29 3.01 -1.37 6.57
CA GLU A 29 2.97 -1.48 5.12
C GLU A 29 1.94 -0.56 4.47
N VAL A 30 0.76 -0.37 5.08
CA VAL A 30 -0.29 0.57 4.65
C VAL A 30 0.27 1.99 4.61
N HIS A 31 0.94 2.40 5.68
CA HIS A 31 1.54 3.73 5.75
C HIS A 31 2.69 3.91 4.76
N CYS A 32 3.58 2.92 4.65
CA CYS A 32 4.69 2.94 3.70
C CYS A 32 4.20 3.02 2.26
N LEU A 33 3.16 2.26 1.90
CA LEU A 33 2.59 2.27 0.55
C LEU A 33 1.96 3.63 0.23
N ARG A 34 1.21 4.22 1.18
CA ARG A 34 0.63 5.56 1.00
C ARG A 34 1.72 6.61 0.77
N THR A 35 2.77 6.60 1.58
CA THR A 35 3.89 7.54 1.44
C THR A 35 4.62 7.33 0.12
N ALA A 36 4.89 6.08 -0.27
CA ALA A 36 5.53 5.78 -1.55
C ALA A 36 4.71 6.29 -2.75
N ILE A 37 3.38 6.07 -2.74
CA ILE A 37 2.48 6.60 -3.77
C ILE A 37 2.57 8.13 -3.84
N HIS A 38 2.52 8.81 -2.69
CA HIS A 38 2.57 10.28 -2.63
C HIS A 38 3.90 10.83 -3.16
N ASP A 39 5.01 10.27 -2.71
CA ASP A 39 6.34 10.72 -3.07
C ASP A 39 6.63 10.49 -4.56
N GLU A 40 6.23 9.31 -5.09
CA GLU A 40 6.38 8.99 -6.51
C GLU A 40 5.51 9.92 -7.37
N ASP A 41 4.26 10.16 -6.98
CA ASP A 41 3.34 11.03 -7.71
C ASP A 41 3.89 12.47 -7.79
N HIS A 42 4.36 13.00 -6.66
CA HIS A 42 4.97 14.33 -6.59
C HIS A 42 6.26 14.41 -7.43
N HIS A 43 7.11 13.38 -7.38
CA HIS A 43 8.32 13.32 -8.17
C HIS A 43 8.04 13.30 -9.67
N MET A 44 7.09 12.45 -10.10
CA MET A 44 6.69 12.32 -11.50
C MET A 44 6.10 13.61 -12.04
N LEU A 45 5.20 14.27 -11.29
CA LEU A 45 4.63 15.56 -11.68
C LEU A 45 5.73 16.64 -11.83
N THR A 46 6.71 16.65 -10.92
CA THR A 46 7.86 17.56 -11.01
C THR A 46 8.69 17.32 -12.28
N ILE A 47 8.93 16.05 -12.64
CA ILE A 47 9.66 15.69 -13.87
C ILE A 47 8.85 16.10 -15.11
N ILE A 48 7.55 15.79 -15.14
CA ILE A 48 6.67 16.15 -16.26
C ILE A 48 6.68 17.66 -16.47
N GLN A 49 6.56 18.47 -15.42
CA GLN A 49 6.60 19.93 -15.53
C GLN A 49 7.93 20.44 -16.09
N LYS A 50 9.06 19.86 -15.67
CA LYS A 50 10.38 20.22 -16.22
C LYS A 50 10.48 19.86 -17.71
N LEU A 51 9.99 18.67 -18.08
CA LEU A 51 10.02 18.19 -19.45
C LEU A 51 9.06 18.96 -20.35
N GLN A 52 7.92 19.41 -19.86
CA GLN A 52 7.03 20.29 -20.63
C GLN A 52 7.74 21.58 -21.10
N VAL A 53 8.77 22.04 -20.38
CA VAL A 53 9.60 23.18 -20.77
C VAL A 53 10.75 22.79 -21.70
N SER A 54 11.46 21.68 -21.40
CA SER A 54 12.67 21.31 -22.14
C SER A 54 12.42 20.43 -23.38
N ASP A 55 11.45 19.53 -23.32
CA ASP A 55 11.02 18.61 -24.38
C ASP A 55 9.51 18.31 -24.25
N PRO A 56 8.66 19.14 -24.87
CA PRO A 56 7.21 19.02 -24.73
C PRO A 56 6.64 17.68 -25.22
N HIS A 57 7.27 17.04 -26.21
CA HIS A 57 6.81 15.76 -26.73
C HIS A 57 7.00 14.66 -25.69
N LEU A 58 8.19 14.59 -25.10
CA LEU A 58 8.46 13.63 -24.02
C LEU A 58 7.63 13.93 -22.77
N GLY A 59 7.46 15.20 -22.43
CA GLY A 59 6.60 15.62 -21.31
C GLY A 59 5.14 15.18 -21.49
N CYS A 60 4.59 15.30 -22.70
CA CYS A 60 3.23 14.87 -23.00
C CYS A 60 3.05 13.34 -22.91
N GLU A 61 4.02 12.57 -23.42
CA GLU A 61 3.99 11.10 -23.36
C GLU A 61 4.05 10.62 -21.90
N LEU A 62 4.97 11.16 -21.10
CA LEU A 62 5.06 10.82 -19.68
C LEU A 62 3.81 11.24 -18.90
N GLN A 63 3.19 12.37 -19.23
CA GLN A 63 1.93 12.78 -18.61
C GLN A 63 0.81 11.78 -18.90
N HIS A 64 0.73 11.27 -20.13
CA HIS A 64 -0.27 10.27 -20.51
C HIS A 64 -0.06 8.94 -19.76
N GLN A 65 1.19 8.49 -19.63
CA GLN A 65 1.52 7.29 -18.86
C GLN A 65 1.22 7.49 -17.36
N HIS A 66 1.63 8.63 -16.80
CA HIS A 66 1.38 9.00 -15.41
C HIS A 66 -0.10 9.01 -15.07
N HIS A 67 -0.97 9.50 -15.95
CA HIS A 67 -2.43 9.48 -15.75
C HIS A 67 -2.97 8.07 -15.51
N SER A 68 -2.44 7.07 -16.21
CA SER A 68 -2.84 5.66 -16.03
C SER A 68 -2.40 5.14 -14.66
N CYS A 69 -1.16 5.43 -14.25
CA CYS A 69 -0.66 5.08 -12.92
C CYS A 69 -1.44 5.80 -11.80
N ALA A 70 -1.76 7.08 -11.98
CA ALA A 70 -2.52 7.88 -11.02
C ALA A 70 -3.93 7.30 -10.79
N ALA A 71 -4.59 6.78 -11.84
CA ALA A 71 -5.89 6.11 -11.70
C ALA A 71 -5.79 4.81 -10.86
N ILE A 72 -4.73 4.03 -11.05
CA ILE A 72 -4.45 2.83 -10.26
C ILE A 72 -4.14 3.22 -8.80
N ASN A 73 -3.29 4.23 -8.60
CA ASN A 73 -2.95 4.75 -7.28
C ASN A 73 -4.17 5.31 -6.55
N ALA A 74 -5.12 5.93 -7.25
CA ALA A 74 -6.39 6.35 -6.66
C ALA A 74 -7.21 5.16 -6.13
N MET A 75 -7.24 4.04 -6.84
CA MET A 75 -7.87 2.81 -6.37
C MET A 75 -7.15 2.23 -5.15
N HIS A 76 -5.81 2.25 -5.14
CA HIS A 76 -5.02 1.84 -3.98
C HIS A 76 -5.32 2.73 -2.77
N CYS A 77 -5.28 4.05 -2.92
CA CYS A 77 -5.63 4.99 -1.85
C CYS A 77 -7.05 4.75 -1.31
N TYR A 78 -8.02 4.52 -2.18
CA TYR A 78 -9.39 4.17 -1.77
C TYR A 78 -9.44 2.89 -0.92
N HIS A 79 -8.68 1.85 -1.28
CA HIS A 79 -8.60 0.64 -0.47
C HIS A 79 -7.87 0.87 0.86
N LEU A 80 -6.81 1.67 0.87
CA LEU A 80 -6.11 2.04 2.11
C LEU A 80 -7.03 2.82 3.05
N ASP A 81 -7.82 3.77 2.55
CA ASP A 81 -8.84 4.47 3.34
C ASP A 81 -9.85 3.51 3.97
N ARG A 82 -10.25 2.47 3.21
CA ARG A 82 -11.17 1.44 3.72
C ARG A 82 -10.52 0.61 4.81
N ILE A 83 -9.25 0.24 4.68
CA ILE A 83 -8.50 -0.49 5.71
C ILE A 83 -8.40 0.34 7.00
N GLU A 84 -8.04 1.61 6.88
CA GLU A 84 -7.93 2.54 8.01
C GLU A 84 -9.28 2.78 8.70
N SER A 85 -10.39 2.62 7.97
CA SER A 85 -11.74 2.73 8.53
C SER A 85 -12.25 1.48 9.26
N LEU A 86 -11.52 0.35 9.22
CA LEU A 86 -11.96 -0.90 9.83
C LEU A 86 -11.95 -0.82 11.36
N THR A 87 -12.97 -1.41 11.99
CA THR A 87 -13.01 -1.54 13.43
C THR A 87 -11.89 -2.46 13.91
N GLY A 88 -11.00 -1.96 14.78
CA GLY A 88 -9.82 -2.69 15.25
C GLY A 88 -8.54 -2.36 14.48
N PHE A 89 -8.59 -1.45 13.49
CA PHE A 89 -7.39 -0.83 12.96
C PHE A 89 -6.68 -0.05 14.06
N SER A 90 -5.36 -0.25 14.17
CA SER A 90 -4.55 0.27 15.27
C SER A 90 -3.41 1.19 14.85
N GLY A 91 -3.22 1.44 13.55
CA GLY A 91 -2.19 2.36 13.06
C GLY A 91 -1.95 2.28 11.56
#